data_AF-A0A7J7L2G4-F1
#
_entry.id   AF-A0A7J7L2G4-F1
#
_cell.length_a   1.000
_cell.length_b   1.000
_cell.length_c   1.000
_cell.angle_alpha   90.00
_cell.angle_beta   90.00
_cell.angle_gamma   90.00
#
_symmetry.space_group_name_H-M   'P 1'
#
loop_
_entity.id
_entity.type
_entity.pdbx_description
1 polymer ?
#
loop_
_entity_poly.entity_id
_entity_poly.type
_entity_poly.pdbx_seq_one_letter_code
_entity_poly.pdbx_strand_id
1 'polypeptide(L)'
;MAQVFKSLPVQTSSYPVLHEIRESIKTKSQALTIMPCVVSDKKTFCKPADARRILPEFRKLLVQMSKDGVPLTDISSLGKAIMHSSLDLNEYSEVLDFLGFQAVRDGYRWYSKCFVECNFILKASKNMYMNIFCFIANNERVVSFDSFKNIPLVKYIDRDGKVALCTLAKMKQGNCPVSVCYFGDIEEHAWLSKWNMELGLPNIWFVLPTCTQKALYLLKIMDSKLIISYAHFLYHSEKQHFLEEMNVVNSCRAMPLIDGSGQAHVLRYITIVPASGSKWAKLFGSSNPFSQYKYVDIGDVYSESCHLCGEFTPKKALIEFVTNHTRAVNLPELQPPNVVLQVASSPLNREQAFLLLDWSSGLESVKQGKWMKTSEGYMVPCKSIILPSKVDPQAVLRITDLPVVDEIFYESKFSYFLPELELLGVVVDLEKAYKLIADIFKFPAETSTMTRDSVFLLLMIDT
;
A
#
# COMPACT_ATOMS: atom_id res chain seq x y z
N MET A 1 29.09 32.41 -10.14
CA MET A 1 28.12 33.47 -9.78
C MET A 1 27.85 33.49 -8.28
N ALA A 2 27.45 32.37 -7.66
CA ALA A 2 27.15 32.30 -6.23
C ALA A 2 28.38 32.43 -5.29
N GLN A 3 29.59 32.12 -5.76
CA GLN A 3 30.79 32.07 -4.90
C GLN A 3 31.17 33.41 -4.25
N VAL A 4 30.82 34.53 -4.88
CA VAL A 4 31.04 35.89 -4.34
C VAL A 4 30.26 36.10 -3.03
N PHE A 5 29.14 35.43 -2.86
CA PHE A 5 28.30 35.53 -1.66
C PHE A 5 28.94 34.85 -0.43
N LYS A 6 29.92 33.95 -0.62
CA LYS A 6 30.68 33.34 0.48
C LYS A 6 31.56 34.35 1.22
N SER A 7 31.84 35.49 0.61
CA SER A 7 32.65 36.57 1.21
C SER A 7 31.85 37.50 2.11
N LEU A 8 30.52 37.33 2.21
CA LEU A 8 29.70 38.15 3.10
C LEU A 8 29.95 37.79 4.57
N PRO A 9 30.02 38.79 5.48
CA PRO A 9 30.29 38.56 6.90
C PRO A 9 29.03 38.04 7.62
N VAL A 10 28.66 36.78 7.35
CA VAL A 10 27.43 36.18 7.89
C VAL A 10 27.49 35.93 9.39
N GLN A 11 28.67 35.60 9.93
CA GLN A 11 28.87 35.30 11.34
C GLN A 11 28.85 36.59 12.18
N THR A 12 28.24 36.52 13.36
CA THR A 12 28.24 37.64 14.31
C THR A 12 29.62 37.79 14.95
N SER A 13 30.03 39.05 15.16
CA SER A 13 31.26 39.37 15.90
C SER A 13 30.92 39.74 17.33
N SER A 14 31.72 39.26 18.29
CA SER A 14 31.66 39.69 19.68
C SER A 14 32.22 41.10 19.92
N TYR A 15 32.99 41.63 18.97
CA TYR A 15 33.52 43.00 19.01
C TYR A 15 32.47 44.00 18.46
N PRO A 16 32.08 45.02 19.23
CA PRO A 16 31.04 45.98 18.84
C PRO A 16 31.30 46.69 17.51
N VAL A 17 32.53 47.18 17.30
CA VAL A 17 32.91 47.90 16.07
C VAL A 17 32.75 47.03 14.82
N LEU A 18 33.18 45.75 14.90
CA LEU A 18 33.03 44.81 13.79
C LEU A 18 31.57 44.39 13.58
N HIS A 19 30.77 44.35 14.66
CA HIS A 19 29.32 44.12 14.56
C HIS A 19 28.62 45.28 13.83
N GLU A 20 28.96 46.53 14.14
CA GLU A 20 28.44 47.72 13.44
C GLU A 20 28.82 47.72 11.95
N ILE A 21 30.08 47.40 11.64
CA ILE A 21 30.54 47.26 10.25
C ILE A 21 29.74 46.16 9.53
N ARG A 22 29.53 45.01 10.18
CA ARG A 22 28.73 43.91 9.65
C ARG A 22 27.29 44.34 9.35
N GLU A 23 26.61 45.03 10.27
CA GLU A 23 25.25 45.53 10.04
C GLU A 23 25.22 46.59 8.93
N SER A 24 26.23 47.46 8.82
CA SER A 24 26.35 48.40 7.69
C SER A 24 26.47 47.69 6.35
N ILE A 25 27.32 46.64 6.27
CA ILE A 25 27.47 45.79 5.08
C ILE A 25 26.15 45.10 4.75
N LYS A 26 25.44 44.60 5.76
CA LYS A 26 24.13 43.96 5.61
C LYS A 26 23.10 44.91 4.99
N THR A 27 22.91 46.10 5.56
CA THR A 27 21.95 47.09 5.05
C THR A 27 22.28 47.50 3.61
N LYS A 28 23.56 47.73 3.29
CA LYS A 28 23.98 48.04 1.92
C LYS A 28 23.70 46.88 0.96
N SER A 29 24.06 45.66 1.36
CA SER A 29 23.86 44.46 0.53
C SER A 29 22.38 44.20 0.25
N GLN A 30 21.50 44.45 1.22
CA GLN A 30 20.05 44.33 1.08
C GLN A 30 19.44 45.36 0.11
N ALA A 31 20.08 46.52 -0.07
CA ALA A 31 19.61 47.57 -0.98
C ALA A 31 20.13 47.40 -2.42
N LEU A 32 21.19 46.61 -2.63
CA LEU A 32 21.84 46.44 -3.93
C LEU A 32 21.15 45.40 -4.80
N THR A 33 21.25 45.60 -6.12
CA THR A 33 20.71 44.70 -7.15
C THR A 33 21.71 43.58 -7.43
N ILE A 34 21.93 42.72 -6.44
CA ILE A 34 22.98 41.68 -6.48
C ILE A 34 22.43 40.26 -6.59
N MET A 35 21.13 40.03 -6.32
CA MET A 35 20.59 38.67 -6.33
C MET A 35 20.46 38.15 -7.75
N PRO A 36 21.05 37.00 -8.10
CA PRO A 36 20.81 36.35 -9.38
C PRO A 36 19.39 35.76 -9.40
N CYS A 37 18.61 36.18 -10.37
CA CYS A 37 17.20 35.84 -10.55
C CYS A 37 16.99 35.28 -11.97
N VAL A 38 15.92 34.49 -12.17
CA VAL A 38 15.48 33.99 -13.47
C VAL A 38 14.11 34.55 -13.77
N VAL A 39 13.97 35.19 -14.93
CA VAL A 39 12.70 35.68 -15.46
C VAL A 39 12.58 35.19 -16.89
N SER A 40 11.63 34.31 -17.18
CA SER A 40 11.35 33.82 -18.54
C SER A 40 12.63 33.36 -19.27
N ASP A 41 13.38 32.47 -18.61
CA ASP A 41 14.66 31.89 -19.07
C ASP A 41 15.84 32.87 -19.23
N LYS A 42 15.66 34.16 -18.93
CA LYS A 42 16.73 35.16 -18.88
C LYS A 42 17.27 35.29 -17.45
N LYS A 43 18.61 35.27 -17.33
CA LYS A 43 19.31 35.56 -16.07
C LYS A 43 19.34 37.07 -15.86
N THR A 44 18.79 37.51 -14.74
CA THR A 44 18.75 38.93 -14.34
C THR A 44 19.28 39.09 -12.93
N PHE A 45 19.49 40.33 -12.50
CA PHE A 45 19.80 40.65 -11.11
C PHE A 45 18.67 41.47 -10.50
N CYS A 46 18.33 41.18 -9.25
CA CYS A 46 17.28 41.87 -8.50
C CYS A 46 17.74 42.19 -7.06
N LYS A 47 17.03 43.06 -6.33
CA LYS A 47 17.33 43.26 -4.90
C LYS A 47 16.90 42.02 -4.10
N PRO A 48 17.54 41.70 -2.96
CA PRO A 48 17.08 40.65 -2.06
C PRO A 48 15.58 40.70 -1.73
N ALA A 49 15.03 41.87 -1.46
CA ALA A 49 13.60 42.04 -1.16
C ALA A 49 12.67 41.66 -2.34
N ASP A 50 13.15 41.82 -3.57
CA ASP A 50 12.41 41.61 -4.83
C ASP A 50 12.59 40.18 -5.37
N ALA A 51 13.46 39.38 -4.75
CA ALA A 51 13.67 37.98 -5.08
C ALA A 51 12.76 37.05 -4.26
N ARG A 52 12.47 35.88 -4.83
CA ARG A 52 11.72 34.81 -4.16
C ARG A 52 12.43 33.47 -4.33
N ARG A 53 12.64 32.78 -3.21
CA ARG A 53 13.02 31.37 -3.18
C ARG A 53 11.77 30.50 -3.40
N ILE A 54 11.88 29.49 -4.25
CA ILE A 54 10.81 28.53 -4.55
C ILE A 54 11.28 27.11 -4.20
N LEU A 55 10.33 26.19 -4.02
CA LEU A 55 10.62 24.79 -3.76
C LEU A 55 11.34 24.14 -4.95
N PRO A 56 12.35 23.28 -4.71
CA PRO A 56 13.04 22.54 -5.77
C PRO A 56 12.09 21.74 -6.66
N GLU A 57 11.05 21.14 -6.09
CA GLU A 57 10.00 20.38 -6.77
C GLU A 57 9.19 21.27 -7.71
N PHE A 58 8.84 22.49 -7.25
CA PHE A 58 8.16 23.48 -8.09
C PHE A 58 9.05 23.95 -9.23
N ARG A 59 10.35 24.12 -8.97
CA ARG A 59 11.32 24.48 -10.01
C ARG A 59 11.40 23.41 -11.11
N LYS A 60 11.38 22.12 -10.73
CA LYS A 60 11.29 21.00 -11.69
C LYS A 60 10.02 21.08 -12.54
N LEU A 61 8.87 21.42 -11.93
CA LEU A 61 7.63 21.65 -12.67
C LEU A 61 7.78 22.76 -13.70
N LEU A 62 8.31 23.92 -13.32
CA LEU A 62 8.49 25.04 -14.25
C LEU A 62 9.39 24.68 -15.45
N VAL A 63 10.50 23.97 -15.19
CA VAL A 63 11.39 23.49 -16.27
C VAL A 63 10.65 22.55 -17.21
N GLN A 64 9.86 21.63 -16.67
CA GLN A 64 9.10 20.70 -17.49
C GLN A 64 7.95 21.41 -18.24
N MET A 65 7.31 22.42 -17.65
CA MET A 65 6.30 23.25 -18.32
C MET A 65 6.90 24.02 -19.51
N SER A 66 8.08 24.60 -19.34
CA SER A 66 8.80 25.27 -20.43
C SER A 66 9.13 24.28 -21.56
N LYS A 67 9.60 23.07 -21.24
CA LYS A 67 9.83 22.00 -22.22
C LYS A 67 8.55 21.58 -22.96
N ASP A 68 7.42 21.57 -22.26
CA ASP A 68 6.10 21.28 -22.83
C ASP A 68 5.52 22.47 -23.64
N GLY A 69 6.28 23.56 -23.82
CA GLY A 69 5.90 24.73 -24.61
C GLY A 69 4.98 25.72 -23.88
N VAL A 70 4.80 25.60 -22.56
CA VAL A 70 3.99 26.53 -21.76
C VAL A 70 4.79 27.80 -21.49
N PRO A 71 4.32 28.99 -21.93
CA PRO A 71 5.01 30.25 -21.66
C PRO A 71 5.02 30.57 -20.17
N LEU A 72 6.19 30.91 -19.63
CA LEU A 72 6.39 31.27 -18.21
C LEU A 72 6.45 32.80 -17.99
N THR A 73 6.09 33.60 -18.99
CA THR A 73 6.15 35.07 -18.97
C THR A 73 5.30 35.68 -17.86
N ASP A 74 4.17 35.05 -17.55
CA ASP A 74 3.18 35.53 -16.60
C ASP A 74 3.68 35.45 -15.15
N ILE A 75 4.72 34.65 -14.87
CA ILE A 75 5.34 34.59 -13.52
C ILE A 75 5.93 35.95 -13.14
N SER A 76 6.42 36.71 -14.12
CA SER A 76 7.01 38.03 -13.88
C SER A 76 6.01 39.05 -13.32
N SER A 77 4.71 38.86 -13.57
CA SER A 77 3.64 39.74 -13.07
C SER A 77 3.38 39.58 -11.57
N LEU A 78 3.91 38.51 -10.94
CA LEU A 78 3.73 38.21 -9.51
C LEU A 78 4.57 39.11 -8.59
N GLY A 79 5.32 40.07 -9.15
CA GLY A 79 6.02 41.12 -8.42
C GLY A 79 7.33 40.72 -7.76
N LYS A 80 7.70 39.43 -7.76
CA LYS A 80 9.02 38.95 -7.30
C LYS A 80 9.66 38.04 -8.31
N ALA A 81 10.94 38.27 -8.62
CA ALA A 81 11.69 37.41 -9.52
C ALA A 81 12.13 36.12 -8.81
N ILE A 82 12.18 35.01 -9.54
CA ILE A 82 12.57 33.71 -8.96
C ILE A 82 14.08 33.68 -8.77
N MET A 83 14.55 33.40 -7.56
CA MET A 83 15.97 33.24 -7.26
C MET A 83 16.57 32.11 -8.10
N HIS A 84 17.74 32.36 -8.68
CA HIS A 84 18.48 31.37 -9.46
C HIS A 84 18.92 30.18 -8.57
N SER A 85 18.88 28.96 -9.12
CA SER A 85 19.15 27.72 -8.38
C SER A 85 20.57 27.64 -7.79
N SER A 86 21.52 28.40 -8.31
CA SER A 86 22.90 28.43 -7.80
C SER A 86 23.05 28.93 -6.36
N LEU A 87 22.06 29.67 -5.84
CA LEU A 87 22.01 30.10 -4.44
C LEU A 87 21.04 29.27 -3.59
N ASP A 88 20.40 28.26 -4.18
CA ASP A 88 19.41 27.40 -3.54
C ASP A 88 20.05 26.13 -2.97
N LEU A 89 21.21 26.29 -2.31
CA LEU A 89 21.99 25.22 -1.70
C LEU A 89 22.14 25.47 -0.19
N ASN A 90 22.22 24.40 0.60
CA ASN A 90 22.32 24.50 2.06
C ASN A 90 23.53 25.33 2.52
N GLU A 91 24.63 25.32 1.78
CA GLU A 91 25.83 26.11 2.10
C GLU A 91 25.61 27.64 2.06
N TYR A 92 24.52 28.13 1.46
CA TYR A 92 24.18 29.55 1.40
C TYR A 92 23.04 29.94 2.35
N SER A 93 22.57 29.06 3.25
CA SER A 93 21.46 29.36 4.17
C SER A 93 21.74 30.61 5.01
N GLU A 94 22.89 30.66 5.68
CA GLU A 94 23.31 31.80 6.52
C GLU A 94 23.47 33.09 5.71
N VAL A 95 23.86 32.97 4.44
CA VAL A 95 23.98 34.12 3.53
C VAL A 95 22.61 34.65 3.13
N LEU A 96 21.65 33.76 2.85
CA LEU A 96 20.28 34.15 2.56
C LEU A 96 19.62 34.81 3.77
N ASP A 97 19.83 34.27 4.96
CA ASP A 97 19.36 34.87 6.23
C ASP A 97 19.96 36.26 6.45
N PHE A 98 21.27 36.41 6.20
CA PHE A 98 21.96 37.70 6.26
C PHE A 98 21.36 38.72 5.28
N LEU A 99 21.03 38.30 4.06
CA LEU A 99 20.38 39.13 3.04
C LEU A 99 18.88 39.35 3.27
N GLY A 100 18.31 38.86 4.38
CA GLY A 100 16.93 39.11 4.78
C GLY A 100 15.90 38.15 4.17
N PHE A 101 16.32 37.01 3.61
CA PHE A 101 15.40 35.94 3.21
C PHE A 101 14.96 35.15 4.44
N GLN A 102 13.91 35.60 5.13
CA GLN A 102 13.31 34.79 6.19
C GLN A 102 12.73 33.49 5.62
N ALA A 103 12.88 32.39 6.37
CA ALA A 103 12.46 31.04 5.98
C ALA A 103 10.97 30.99 5.57
N VAL A 104 10.69 31.01 4.27
CA VAL A 104 9.51 30.54 3.47
C VAL A 104 8.09 30.72 4.05
N ARG A 105 7.88 31.40 5.18
CA ARG A 105 6.57 31.55 5.82
C ARG A 105 5.67 32.58 5.10
N ASP A 106 6.25 33.46 4.29
CA ASP A 106 5.48 34.36 3.40
C ASP A 106 5.29 33.78 1.97
N GLY A 107 5.49 32.46 1.82
CA GLY A 107 5.46 31.73 0.55
C GLY A 107 4.11 31.09 0.19
N TYR A 108 3.28 30.77 1.18
CA TYR A 108 2.09 29.92 1.00
C TYR A 108 1.15 30.40 -0.12
N ARG A 109 0.81 31.69 -0.10
CA ARG A 109 -0.13 32.30 -1.05
C ARG A 109 0.50 32.62 -2.41
N TRP A 110 1.82 32.51 -2.55
CA TRP A 110 2.47 32.84 -3.81
C TRP A 110 2.25 31.72 -4.84
N TYR A 111 2.37 30.46 -4.43
CA TYR A 111 2.14 29.34 -5.34
C TYR A 111 0.71 29.35 -5.87
N SER A 112 -0.27 29.57 -5.00
CA SER A 112 -1.68 29.67 -5.40
C SER A 112 -1.90 30.78 -6.43
N LYS A 113 -1.38 31.99 -6.15
CA LYS A 113 -1.45 33.12 -7.07
C LYS A 113 -0.76 32.80 -8.39
N CYS A 114 0.40 32.14 -8.36
CA CYS A 114 1.16 31.74 -9.55
C CYS A 114 0.35 30.82 -10.46
N PHE A 115 -0.31 29.79 -9.91
CA PHE A 115 -1.17 28.89 -10.69
C PHE A 115 -2.32 29.62 -11.39
N VAL A 116 -2.92 30.61 -10.71
CA VAL A 116 -4.03 31.41 -11.26
C VAL A 116 -3.54 32.36 -12.35
N GLU A 117 -2.58 33.23 -12.04
CA GLU A 117 -2.11 34.28 -12.97
C GLU A 117 -1.47 33.70 -14.23
N CYS A 118 -0.74 32.59 -14.09
CA CYS A 118 -0.09 31.96 -15.24
C CYS A 118 -1.04 31.03 -16.02
N ASN A 119 -2.25 30.80 -15.50
CA ASN A 119 -3.24 29.87 -16.02
C ASN A 119 -2.65 28.47 -16.29
N PHE A 120 -1.78 28.02 -15.40
CA PHE A 120 -1.02 26.77 -15.58
C PHE A 120 -1.94 25.57 -15.73
N ILE A 121 -3.10 25.57 -15.06
CA ILE A 121 -4.02 24.46 -15.11
C ILE A 121 -4.56 24.25 -16.53
N LEU A 122 -5.01 25.29 -17.23
CA LEU A 122 -5.50 25.17 -18.60
C LEU A 122 -4.38 24.92 -19.61
N LYS A 123 -3.22 25.58 -19.43
CA LYS A 123 -2.08 25.44 -20.34
C LYS A 123 -1.31 24.12 -20.17
N ALA A 124 -1.42 23.45 -19.03
CA ALA A 124 -0.71 22.21 -18.74
C ALA A 124 -1.15 21.06 -19.66
N SER A 125 -0.14 20.36 -20.20
CA SER A 125 -0.30 19.05 -20.82
C SER A 125 -0.92 18.03 -19.83
N LYS A 126 -1.40 16.89 -20.33
CA LYS A 126 -2.03 15.85 -19.51
C LYS A 126 -1.12 15.38 -18.37
N ASN A 127 0.14 15.06 -18.68
CA ASN A 127 1.11 14.60 -17.69
C ASN A 127 1.50 15.73 -16.72
N MET A 128 1.61 16.95 -17.24
CA MET A 128 1.90 18.11 -16.40
C MET A 128 0.80 18.38 -15.38
N TYR A 129 -0.47 18.23 -15.77
CA TYR A 129 -1.61 18.45 -14.89
C TYR A 129 -1.57 17.52 -13.67
N MET A 130 -1.17 16.26 -13.84
CA MET A 130 -1.00 15.32 -12.73
C MET A 130 0.19 15.69 -11.83
N ASN A 131 1.31 16.10 -12.43
CA ASN A 131 2.49 16.54 -11.68
C ASN A 131 2.18 17.77 -10.81
N ILE A 132 1.30 18.67 -11.27
CA ILE A 132 0.80 19.80 -10.46
C ILE A 132 0.05 19.30 -9.22
N PHE A 133 -0.86 18.33 -9.37
CA PHE A 133 -1.57 17.75 -8.22
C PHE A 133 -0.62 17.07 -7.24
N CYS A 134 0.34 16.28 -7.73
CA CYS A 134 1.36 15.65 -6.90
C CYS A 134 2.17 16.69 -6.12
N PHE A 135 2.55 17.81 -6.76
CA PHE A 135 3.24 18.90 -6.08
C PHE A 135 2.39 19.51 -4.96
N ILE A 136 1.11 19.80 -5.22
CA ILE A 136 0.20 20.38 -4.22
C ILE A 136 0.04 19.43 -3.03
N ALA A 137 -0.21 18.14 -3.29
CA ALA A 137 -0.38 17.12 -2.26
C ALA A 137 0.88 16.93 -1.40
N ASN A 138 2.05 16.82 -2.03
CA ASN A 138 3.31 16.55 -1.33
C ASN A 138 3.87 17.75 -0.55
N ASN A 139 3.35 18.97 -0.80
CA ASN A 139 3.89 20.21 -0.23
C ASN A 139 2.85 21.00 0.57
N GLU A 140 1.78 20.35 1.05
CA GLU A 140 0.65 21.00 1.74
C GLU A 140 1.10 21.91 2.90
N ARG A 141 2.10 21.47 3.69
CA ARG A 141 2.68 22.25 4.80
C ARG A 141 3.27 23.59 4.39
N VAL A 142 3.69 23.74 3.12
CA VAL A 142 4.36 24.92 2.53
C VAL A 142 3.44 25.68 1.56
N VAL A 143 2.37 25.04 1.10
CA VAL A 143 1.50 25.54 0.03
C VAL A 143 0.12 25.98 0.56
N SER A 144 -0.23 25.59 1.81
CA SER A 144 -1.48 25.91 2.53
C SER A 144 -2.75 25.55 1.75
N PHE A 145 -3.45 24.51 2.19
CA PHE A 145 -4.70 24.06 1.59
C PHE A 145 -5.75 25.18 1.49
N ASP A 146 -5.81 26.09 2.47
CA ASP A 146 -6.71 27.24 2.47
C ASP A 146 -6.49 28.18 1.28
N SER A 147 -5.27 28.23 0.76
CA SER A 147 -4.94 29.02 -0.42
C SER A 147 -5.41 28.34 -1.72
N PHE A 148 -5.42 27.00 -1.75
CA PHE A 148 -5.74 26.19 -2.94
C PHE A 148 -7.21 25.78 -3.05
N LYS A 149 -7.93 25.68 -1.93
CA LYS A 149 -9.37 25.38 -1.95
C LYS A 149 -10.18 26.40 -2.76
N ASN A 150 -9.70 27.64 -2.83
CA ASN A 150 -10.35 28.75 -3.52
C ASN A 150 -9.84 28.95 -4.96
N ILE A 151 -8.91 28.12 -5.45
CA ILE A 151 -8.37 28.20 -6.81
C ILE A 151 -9.14 27.25 -7.74
N PRO A 152 -9.42 27.64 -8.98
CA PRO A 152 -10.00 26.76 -9.99
C PRO A 152 -8.98 25.70 -10.44
N LEU A 153 -8.89 24.57 -9.72
CA LEU A 153 -7.92 23.50 -9.97
C LEU A 153 -8.50 22.32 -10.75
N VAL A 154 -9.80 22.06 -10.59
CA VAL A 154 -10.44 20.86 -11.15
C VAL A 154 -10.99 21.18 -12.53
N LYS A 155 -10.53 20.43 -13.54
CA LYS A 155 -11.07 20.49 -14.90
C LYS A 155 -12.38 19.72 -15.00
N TYR A 156 -13.36 20.27 -15.69
CA TYR A 156 -14.60 19.60 -16.08
C TYR A 156 -14.97 19.97 -17.52
N ILE A 157 -15.80 19.16 -18.17
CA ILE A 157 -16.38 19.50 -19.48
C ILE A 157 -17.69 20.24 -19.23
N ASP A 158 -17.84 21.48 -19.73
CA ASP A 158 -19.08 22.25 -19.62
C ASP A 158 -20.15 21.82 -20.63
N ARG A 159 -21.29 22.52 -20.63
CA ARG A 159 -22.45 22.20 -21.50
C ARG A 159 -22.14 22.34 -22.99
N ASP A 160 -21.16 23.17 -23.34
CA ASP A 160 -20.75 23.41 -24.72
C ASP A 160 -19.63 22.45 -25.15
N GLY A 161 -19.29 21.47 -24.30
CA GLY A 161 -18.21 20.52 -24.53
C GLY A 161 -16.81 21.11 -24.34
N LYS A 162 -16.68 22.30 -23.75
CA LYS A 162 -15.40 22.96 -23.51
C LYS A 162 -14.84 22.61 -22.14
N VAL A 163 -13.51 22.61 -22.02
CA VAL A 163 -12.85 22.39 -20.73
C VAL A 163 -12.94 23.67 -19.89
N ALA A 164 -13.66 23.58 -18.78
CA ALA A 164 -13.81 24.63 -17.78
C ALA A 164 -13.15 24.22 -16.46
N LEU A 165 -13.01 25.18 -15.52
CA LEU A 165 -12.37 24.97 -14.23
C LEU A 165 -13.28 25.32 -13.05
N CYS A 166 -13.22 24.53 -11.98
CA CYS A 166 -13.94 24.81 -10.74
C CYS A 166 -13.04 24.68 -9.49
N THR A 167 -13.43 25.38 -8.43
CA THR A 167 -12.73 25.42 -7.14
C THR A 167 -13.26 24.33 -6.20
N LEU A 168 -12.42 23.80 -5.31
CA LEU A 168 -12.84 22.85 -4.28
C LEU A 168 -13.82 23.46 -3.26
N ALA A 169 -13.69 24.75 -2.95
CA ALA A 169 -14.59 25.46 -2.03
C ALA A 169 -16.03 25.53 -2.58
N LYS A 170 -16.18 25.84 -3.87
CA LYS A 170 -17.49 25.81 -4.55
C LYS A 170 -18.11 24.42 -4.52
N MET A 171 -17.34 23.36 -4.77
CA MET A 171 -17.82 21.97 -4.65
C MET A 171 -18.37 21.63 -3.25
N LYS A 172 -17.79 22.19 -2.19
CA LYS A 172 -18.15 21.91 -0.78
C LYS A 172 -19.45 22.57 -0.32
N GLN A 173 -19.86 23.68 -0.93
CA GLN A 173 -20.98 24.49 -0.41
C GLN A 173 -22.38 23.97 -0.80
N GLY A 174 -22.50 22.87 -1.55
CA GLY A 174 -23.79 22.35 -2.04
C GLY A 174 -24.50 23.29 -3.05
N ASN A 175 -24.13 24.57 -3.08
CA ASN A 175 -24.54 25.60 -4.03
C ASN A 175 -23.71 25.63 -5.32
N CYS A 176 -22.87 24.61 -5.56
CA CYS A 176 -22.26 24.44 -6.86
C CYS A 176 -23.32 23.84 -7.79
N PRO A 177 -23.63 24.45 -8.95
CA PRO A 177 -24.36 23.76 -10.00
C PRO A 177 -23.52 22.64 -10.64
N VAL A 178 -22.48 22.13 -9.97
CA VAL A 178 -21.45 21.26 -10.55
C VAL A 178 -21.12 20.14 -9.56
N SER A 179 -21.78 18.98 -9.67
CA SER A 179 -21.23 17.73 -9.13
C SER A 179 -20.31 17.15 -10.18
N VAL A 180 -19.01 17.07 -9.89
CA VAL A 180 -18.04 16.46 -10.81
C VAL A 180 -18.04 14.96 -10.58
N CYS A 181 -18.52 14.19 -11.55
CA CYS A 181 -18.67 12.74 -11.45
C CYS A 181 -17.42 12.03 -11.98
N TYR A 182 -16.95 11.03 -11.22
CA TYR A 182 -15.94 10.05 -11.63
C TYR A 182 -16.63 8.70 -11.85
N PHE A 183 -16.28 8.00 -12.93
CA PHE A 183 -16.88 6.71 -13.30
C PHE A 183 -15.83 5.59 -13.33
N GLY A 184 -16.13 4.44 -12.70
CA GLY A 184 -15.20 3.31 -12.65
C GLY A 184 -14.88 2.72 -14.03
N ASP A 185 -15.82 2.82 -14.97
CA ASP A 185 -15.72 2.35 -16.34
C ASP A 185 -15.53 3.51 -17.35
N ILE A 186 -14.65 3.29 -18.32
CA ILE A 186 -14.21 4.31 -19.28
C ILE A 186 -15.17 4.47 -20.47
N GLU A 187 -15.88 3.40 -20.81
CA GLU A 187 -16.91 3.38 -21.85
C GLU A 187 -18.19 4.01 -21.31
N GLU A 188 -18.57 3.70 -20.07
CA GLU A 188 -19.68 4.37 -19.37
C GLU A 188 -19.40 5.87 -19.22
N HIS A 189 -18.18 6.26 -18.85
CA HIS A 189 -17.77 7.66 -18.80
C HIS A 189 -17.88 8.34 -20.17
N ALA A 190 -17.37 7.71 -21.23
CA ALA A 190 -17.40 8.26 -22.58
C ALA A 190 -18.85 8.38 -23.10
N TRP A 191 -19.68 7.37 -22.81
CA TRP A 191 -21.09 7.33 -23.14
C TRP A 191 -21.86 8.44 -22.41
N LEU A 192 -21.77 8.53 -21.08
CA LEU A 192 -22.41 9.60 -20.29
C LEU A 192 -21.92 10.99 -20.67
N SER A 193 -20.61 11.16 -20.93
CA SER A 193 -20.07 12.45 -21.40
C SER A 193 -20.69 12.87 -22.72
N LYS A 194 -20.97 11.93 -23.63
CA LYS A 194 -21.62 12.21 -24.92
C LYS A 194 -23.10 12.55 -24.73
N TRP A 195 -23.82 11.79 -23.92
CA TRP A 195 -25.24 12.05 -23.64
C TRP A 195 -25.47 13.34 -22.84
N ASN A 196 -24.52 13.75 -21.99
CA ASN A 196 -24.58 15.03 -21.29
C ASN A 196 -24.53 16.23 -22.26
N MET A 197 -23.80 16.10 -23.37
CA MET A 197 -23.76 17.12 -24.43
C MET A 197 -25.05 17.14 -25.26
N GLU A 198 -25.60 15.97 -25.60
CA GLU A 198 -26.79 15.82 -26.44
C GLU A 198 -28.09 16.22 -25.72
N LEU A 199 -28.21 15.94 -24.42
CA LEU A 199 -29.45 16.10 -23.66
C LEU A 199 -29.59 17.45 -22.94
N GLY A 200 -28.53 18.27 -22.89
CA GLY A 200 -28.56 19.60 -22.28
C GLY A 200 -29.04 19.60 -20.81
N LEU A 201 -28.71 18.55 -20.05
CA LEU A 201 -29.26 18.30 -18.71
C LEU A 201 -29.02 19.50 -17.76
N PRO A 202 -29.98 19.80 -16.86
CA PRO A 202 -29.87 20.95 -15.96
C PRO A 202 -28.70 20.77 -15.00
N ASN A 203 -27.64 21.58 -15.16
CA ASN A 203 -26.72 22.16 -14.14
C ASN A 203 -26.42 21.34 -12.87
N ILE A 204 -26.29 20.02 -12.94
CA ILE A 204 -26.12 19.20 -11.73
C ILE A 204 -24.94 18.22 -11.87
N TRP A 205 -24.66 17.67 -13.06
CA TRP A 205 -23.60 16.67 -13.26
C TRP A 205 -22.64 17.04 -14.39
N PHE A 206 -21.39 17.34 -14.06
CA PHE A 206 -20.33 17.56 -15.03
C PHE A 206 -19.31 16.42 -14.98
N VAL A 207 -18.86 15.99 -16.15
CA VAL A 207 -17.99 14.82 -16.30
C VAL A 207 -16.54 15.31 -16.37
N LEU A 208 -15.62 14.63 -15.68
CA LEU A 208 -14.19 14.91 -15.81
C LEU A 208 -13.77 14.81 -17.30
N PRO A 209 -12.78 15.58 -17.76
CA PRO A 209 -12.26 15.37 -19.11
C PRO A 209 -11.83 13.92 -19.27
N THR A 210 -12.20 13.28 -20.39
CA THR A 210 -11.89 11.87 -20.64
C THR A 210 -10.40 11.56 -20.49
N CYS A 211 -9.53 12.54 -20.75
CA CYS A 211 -8.09 12.42 -20.53
C CYS A 211 -7.68 12.46 -19.04
N THR A 212 -8.37 13.24 -18.20
CA THR A 212 -8.20 13.27 -16.74
C THR A 212 -8.77 12.00 -16.12
N GLN A 213 -9.93 11.54 -16.60
CA GLN A 213 -10.49 10.24 -16.21
C GLN A 213 -9.54 9.10 -16.59
N LYS A 214 -9.02 9.11 -17.83
CA LYS A 214 -7.99 8.19 -18.28
C LYS A 214 -6.73 8.30 -17.44
N ALA A 215 -6.31 9.48 -17.00
CA ALA A 215 -5.13 9.64 -16.15
C ALA A 215 -5.38 9.13 -14.72
N LEU A 216 -6.55 9.36 -14.13
CA LEU A 216 -6.96 8.79 -12.84
C LEU A 216 -7.14 7.26 -12.94
N TYR A 217 -7.64 6.78 -14.08
CA TYR A 217 -7.72 5.37 -14.41
C TYR A 217 -6.34 4.79 -14.69
N LEU A 218 -5.42 5.49 -15.36
CA LEU A 218 -4.03 5.09 -15.62
C LEU A 218 -3.12 5.32 -14.42
N LEU A 219 -3.56 6.03 -13.38
CA LEU A 219 -2.99 5.92 -12.04
C LEU A 219 -3.26 4.54 -11.43
N LYS A 220 -4.09 3.68 -12.08
CA LYS A 220 -4.03 2.22 -11.90
C LYS A 220 -2.73 1.58 -12.40
N ILE A 221 -1.82 2.33 -13.04
CA ILE A 221 -0.42 1.91 -13.28
C ILE A 221 0.45 2.19 -12.04
N MET A 222 -0.16 2.72 -10.97
CA MET A 222 0.20 2.64 -9.55
C MET A 222 1.56 3.18 -9.10
N ASP A 223 1.56 4.44 -8.67
CA ASP A 223 2.39 4.83 -7.52
C ASP A 223 1.70 4.28 -6.25
N SER A 224 2.41 3.44 -5.49
CA SER A 224 1.95 2.89 -4.21
C SER A 224 1.48 3.98 -3.24
N LYS A 225 2.07 5.18 -3.32
CA LYS A 225 1.69 6.32 -2.48
C LYS A 225 0.27 6.80 -2.73
N LEU A 226 -0.20 6.77 -3.99
CA LEU A 226 -1.54 7.26 -4.33
C LEU A 226 -2.63 6.31 -3.83
N ILE A 227 -2.36 5.02 -3.84
CA ILE A 227 -3.30 4.03 -3.28
C ILE A 227 -3.39 4.17 -1.77
N ILE A 228 -2.25 4.27 -1.11
CA ILE A 228 -2.22 4.46 0.34
C ILE A 228 -2.98 5.75 0.68
N SER A 229 -2.77 6.82 -0.09
CA SER A 229 -3.51 8.09 0.07
C SER A 229 -5.03 7.92 -0.14
N TYR A 230 -5.46 7.14 -1.14
CA TYR A 230 -6.87 6.88 -1.38
C TYR A 230 -7.50 6.03 -0.26
N ALA A 231 -6.77 5.04 0.26
CA ALA A 231 -7.21 4.26 1.41
C ALA A 231 -7.39 5.15 2.66
N HIS A 232 -6.44 6.06 2.92
CA HIS A 232 -6.58 7.07 3.98
C HIS A 232 -7.78 7.99 3.76
N PHE A 233 -8.02 8.42 2.52
CA PHE A 233 -9.19 9.22 2.19
C PHE A 233 -10.49 8.48 2.53
N LEU A 234 -10.61 7.20 2.18
CA LEU A 234 -11.79 6.39 2.51
C LEU A 234 -11.94 6.20 4.02
N TYR A 235 -10.84 5.89 4.72
CA TYR A 235 -10.82 5.77 6.19
C TYR A 235 -11.32 7.04 6.89
N HIS A 236 -10.79 8.20 6.52
CA HIS A 236 -11.20 9.48 7.11
C HIS A 236 -12.62 9.88 6.70
N SER A 237 -13.03 9.56 5.47
CA SER A 237 -14.39 9.83 4.98
C SER A 237 -15.43 9.02 5.76
N GLU A 238 -15.15 7.77 6.10
CA GLU A 238 -16.01 6.97 6.97
C GLU A 238 -16.02 7.53 8.39
N LYS A 239 -14.83 7.76 8.98
CA LYS A 239 -14.67 8.24 10.36
C LYS A 239 -15.37 9.59 10.61
N GLN A 240 -15.39 10.47 9.60
CA GLN A 240 -16.05 11.78 9.66
C GLN A 240 -17.46 11.77 9.06
N HIS A 241 -17.98 10.60 8.67
CA HIS A 241 -19.31 10.41 8.08
C HIS A 241 -19.56 11.23 6.80
N PHE A 242 -18.52 11.48 6.01
CA PHE A 242 -18.63 12.12 4.69
C PHE A 242 -19.15 11.17 3.62
N LEU A 243 -18.90 9.87 3.78
CA LEU A 243 -19.43 8.82 2.92
C LEU A 243 -20.24 7.86 3.78
N GLU A 244 -21.38 7.43 3.28
CA GLU A 244 -22.14 6.33 3.86
C GLU A 244 -21.33 5.03 3.80
N GLU A 245 -21.50 4.18 4.80
CA GLU A 245 -20.77 2.91 4.96
C GLU A 245 -20.80 2.06 3.67
N MET A 246 -21.97 1.96 3.02
CA MET A 246 -22.10 1.20 1.78
C MET A 246 -21.23 1.75 0.64
N ASN A 247 -21.07 3.07 0.55
CA ASN A 247 -20.22 3.71 -0.44
C ASN A 247 -18.73 3.47 -0.15
N VAL A 248 -18.36 3.45 1.14
CA VAL A 248 -17.00 3.11 1.58
C VAL A 248 -16.69 1.66 1.24
N VAL A 249 -17.58 0.71 1.55
CA VAL A 249 -17.41 -0.72 1.22
C VAL A 249 -17.26 -0.92 -0.28
N ASN A 250 -18.13 -0.32 -1.10
CA ASN A 250 -18.05 -0.42 -2.56
C ASN A 250 -16.75 0.17 -3.11
N SER A 251 -16.33 1.32 -2.57
CA SER A 251 -15.07 1.97 -2.94
C SER A 251 -13.86 1.12 -2.54
N CYS A 252 -13.83 0.56 -1.33
CA CYS A 252 -12.77 -0.33 -0.86
C CYS A 252 -12.68 -1.61 -1.70
N ARG A 253 -13.79 -2.14 -2.22
CA ARG A 253 -13.79 -3.29 -3.13
C ARG A 253 -13.24 -2.96 -4.52
N ALA A 254 -13.53 -1.77 -5.03
CA ALA A 254 -13.05 -1.33 -6.34
C ALA A 254 -11.63 -0.74 -6.30
N MET A 255 -11.19 -0.25 -5.15
CA MET A 255 -9.87 0.34 -4.91
C MET A 255 -8.79 -0.68 -5.25
N PRO A 256 -7.75 -0.35 -6.06
CA PRO A 256 -6.60 -1.22 -6.23
C PRO A 256 -5.86 -1.43 -4.90
N LEU A 257 -5.27 -2.61 -4.69
CA LEU A 257 -4.67 -3.00 -3.41
C LEU A 257 -3.17 -3.25 -3.58
N ILE A 258 -2.38 -2.80 -2.60
CA ILE A 258 -0.96 -3.14 -2.53
C ILE A 258 -0.80 -4.42 -1.73
N ASP A 259 -0.11 -5.41 -2.30
CA ASP A 259 0.09 -6.71 -1.66
C ASP A 259 1.29 -6.75 -0.71
N GLY A 260 1.49 -7.89 -0.02
CA GLY A 260 2.63 -8.13 0.87
C GLY A 260 4.00 -8.03 0.19
N SER A 261 4.07 -8.14 -1.14
CA SER A 261 5.30 -7.95 -1.92
C SER A 261 5.52 -6.49 -2.35
N GLY A 262 4.58 -5.59 -2.03
CA GLY A 262 4.59 -4.19 -2.47
C GLY A 262 4.07 -3.99 -3.89
N GLN A 263 3.49 -5.02 -4.50
CA GLN A 263 2.93 -4.99 -5.84
C GLN A 263 1.47 -4.56 -5.88
N ALA A 264 1.06 -4.25 -7.09
CA ALA A 264 0.03 -3.33 -7.43
C ALA A 264 -1.17 -4.03 -8.09
N HIS A 265 -2.26 -4.27 -7.35
CA HIS A 265 -3.34 -5.12 -7.86
C HIS A 265 -4.66 -4.38 -8.06
N VAL A 266 -4.99 -4.16 -9.33
CA VAL A 266 -6.25 -3.56 -9.76
C VAL A 266 -7.41 -4.54 -9.68
N LEU A 267 -7.17 -5.81 -10.01
CA LEU A 267 -8.17 -6.87 -10.02
C LEU A 267 -7.83 -7.91 -8.96
N ARG A 268 -8.80 -8.25 -8.12
CA ARG A 268 -8.70 -9.31 -7.12
C ARG A 268 -10.02 -10.05 -6.98
N TYR A 269 -9.96 -11.36 -6.82
CA TYR A 269 -11.13 -12.21 -6.55
C TYR A 269 -11.35 -12.38 -5.06
N ILE A 270 -10.28 -12.68 -4.32
CA ILE A 270 -10.29 -12.83 -2.88
C ILE A 270 -9.23 -11.90 -2.29
N THR A 271 -9.59 -11.20 -1.22
CA THR A 271 -8.64 -10.45 -0.41
C THR A 271 -8.26 -11.30 0.78
N ILE A 272 -6.96 -11.44 1.05
CA ILE A 272 -6.44 -12.20 2.18
C ILE A 272 -5.90 -11.21 3.22
N VAL A 273 -6.05 -11.53 4.50
CA VAL A 273 -5.41 -10.77 5.58
C VAL A 273 -3.89 -10.65 5.36
N PRO A 274 -3.22 -9.64 5.93
CA PRO A 274 -1.77 -9.48 5.82
C PRO A 274 -0.99 -10.72 6.26
N ALA A 275 0.21 -10.93 5.71
CA ALA A 275 1.07 -12.05 6.11
C ALA A 275 1.47 -11.96 7.59
N SER A 276 1.69 -10.75 8.10
CA SER A 276 2.07 -10.53 9.49
C SER A 276 0.96 -11.00 10.46
N GLY A 277 1.24 -12.10 11.15
CA GLY A 277 0.37 -12.67 12.19
C GLY A 277 -0.79 -13.52 11.65
N SER A 278 -0.85 -13.80 10.35
CA SER A 278 -1.91 -14.65 9.79
C SER A 278 -1.61 -16.13 9.92
N LYS A 279 -2.69 -16.93 9.89
CA LYS A 279 -2.60 -18.39 9.92
C LYS A 279 -2.14 -18.92 8.56
N TRP A 280 -2.60 -18.31 7.46
CA TRP A 280 -2.16 -18.70 6.12
C TRP A 280 -0.65 -18.53 5.96
N ALA A 281 -0.05 -17.45 6.47
CA ALA A 281 1.39 -17.24 6.34
C ALA A 281 2.20 -18.18 7.23
N LYS A 282 1.64 -18.63 8.35
CA LYS A 282 2.25 -19.71 9.15
C LYS A 282 2.27 -21.03 8.40
N LEU A 283 1.22 -21.33 7.64
CA LEU A 283 1.13 -22.55 6.82
C LEU A 283 2.08 -22.49 5.62
N PHE A 284 1.98 -21.44 4.81
CA PHE A 284 2.64 -21.34 3.50
C PHE A 284 3.95 -20.55 3.48
N GLY A 285 4.28 -19.85 4.56
CA GLY A 285 5.35 -18.85 4.60
C GLY A 285 4.86 -17.45 4.27
N SER A 286 5.79 -16.49 4.17
CA SER A 286 5.48 -15.06 3.96
C SER A 286 4.99 -14.72 2.55
N SER A 287 5.12 -15.63 1.60
CA SER A 287 4.72 -15.42 0.21
C SER A 287 3.35 -16.03 -0.05
N ASN A 288 2.44 -15.24 -0.61
CA ASN A 288 1.10 -15.68 -0.95
C ASN A 288 1.13 -16.75 -2.07
N PRO A 289 0.71 -18.00 -1.77
CA PRO A 289 0.78 -19.11 -2.72
C PRO A 289 -0.28 -19.00 -3.85
N PHE A 290 -1.26 -18.11 -3.71
CA PHE A 290 -2.40 -17.99 -4.62
C PHE A 290 -2.38 -16.70 -5.46
N SER A 291 -1.28 -15.94 -5.41
CA SER A 291 -1.10 -14.67 -6.14
C SER A 291 -1.45 -14.77 -7.63
N GLN A 292 -1.06 -15.85 -8.30
CA GLN A 292 -1.38 -16.10 -9.72
C GLN A 292 -2.88 -16.30 -10.02
N TYR A 293 -3.70 -16.57 -9.01
CA TYR A 293 -5.15 -16.76 -9.12
C TYR A 293 -5.95 -15.51 -8.71
N LYS A 294 -5.27 -14.34 -8.64
CA LYS A 294 -5.86 -13.05 -8.21
C LYS A 294 -6.36 -13.06 -6.76
N TYR A 295 -5.73 -13.88 -5.92
CA TYR A 295 -5.87 -13.80 -4.48
C TYR A 295 -4.81 -12.82 -4.00
N VAL A 296 -5.22 -11.75 -3.34
CA VAL A 296 -4.32 -10.65 -2.99
C VAL A 296 -4.32 -10.49 -1.48
N ASP A 297 -3.19 -10.75 -0.85
CA ASP A 297 -2.95 -10.46 0.56
C ASP A 297 -2.72 -8.97 0.76
N ILE A 298 -3.20 -8.40 1.86
CA ILE A 298 -3.01 -6.97 2.15
C ILE A 298 -1.57 -6.72 2.60
N GLY A 299 -0.88 -5.77 1.97
CA GLY A 299 0.49 -5.43 2.34
C GLY A 299 0.61 -4.70 3.68
N ASP A 300 1.72 -4.92 4.39
CA ASP A 300 2.02 -4.21 5.64
C ASP A 300 2.25 -2.71 5.46
N VAL A 301 2.31 -2.21 4.22
CA VAL A 301 2.38 -0.78 3.89
C VAL A 301 1.23 0.05 4.47
N TYR A 302 0.09 -0.59 4.77
CA TYR A 302 -1.06 0.07 5.42
C TYR A 302 -0.96 0.09 6.96
N SER A 303 0.09 -0.50 7.55
CA SER A 303 0.25 -0.56 9.01
C SER A 303 0.86 0.70 9.60
N GLU A 304 1.54 1.53 8.80
CA GLU A 304 2.25 2.71 9.30
C GLU A 304 1.31 3.88 9.62
N SER A 305 1.71 4.71 10.58
CA SER A 305 0.96 5.94 10.87
C SER A 305 1.22 6.99 9.79
N CYS A 306 0.23 7.83 9.54
CA CYS A 306 0.31 8.84 8.48
C CYS A 306 -0.44 10.10 8.86
N HIS A 307 0.01 11.23 8.32
CA HIS A 307 -0.75 12.48 8.32
C HIS A 307 -1.11 12.84 6.88
N LEU A 308 -2.41 12.92 6.58
CA LEU A 308 -2.91 13.26 5.25
C LEU A 308 -4.01 14.33 5.37
N CYS A 309 -3.87 15.45 4.65
CA CYS A 309 -4.86 16.54 4.64
C CYS A 309 -5.22 17.08 6.05
N GLY A 310 -4.25 17.14 6.96
CA GLY A 310 -4.44 17.57 8.35
C GLY A 310 -4.99 16.50 9.30
N GLU A 311 -5.40 15.35 8.78
CA GLU A 311 -5.91 14.23 9.56
C GLU A 311 -4.81 13.24 9.92
N PHE A 312 -4.86 12.70 11.14
CA PHE A 312 -3.91 11.68 11.61
C PHE A 312 -4.53 10.30 11.56
N THR A 313 -3.84 9.36 10.92
CA THR A 313 -4.13 7.93 10.98
C THR A 313 -3.13 7.24 11.92
N PRO A 314 -3.60 6.64 13.02
CA PRO A 314 -2.76 5.87 13.93
C PRO A 314 -2.14 4.63 13.27
N LYS A 315 -1.06 4.13 13.87
CA LYS A 315 -0.44 2.85 13.46
C LYS A 315 -1.49 1.73 13.52
N LYS A 316 -1.49 0.84 12.53
CA LYS A 316 -2.46 -0.26 12.31
C LYS A 316 -3.91 0.14 12.01
N ALA A 317 -4.32 1.38 12.24
CA ALA A 317 -5.72 1.78 12.00
C ALA A 317 -6.13 1.62 10.53
N LEU A 318 -5.23 1.95 9.59
CA LEU A 318 -5.54 1.82 8.17
C LEU A 318 -5.58 0.36 7.71
N ILE A 319 -4.64 -0.49 8.15
CA ILE A 319 -4.65 -1.90 7.76
C ILE A 319 -5.89 -2.62 8.31
N GLU A 320 -6.33 -2.29 9.53
CA GLU A 320 -7.58 -2.80 10.10
C GLU A 320 -8.79 -2.34 9.29
N PHE A 321 -8.83 -1.05 8.93
CA PHE A 321 -9.88 -0.49 8.07
C PHE A 321 -9.95 -1.21 6.71
N VAL A 322 -8.82 -1.36 6.02
CA VAL A 322 -8.76 -2.03 4.71
C VAL A 322 -9.15 -3.51 4.84
N THR A 323 -8.66 -4.21 5.87
CA THR A 323 -8.98 -5.62 6.15
C THR A 323 -10.49 -5.82 6.31
N ASN A 324 -11.14 -4.98 7.11
CA ASN A 324 -12.56 -5.08 7.39
C ASN A 324 -13.41 -4.75 6.14
N HIS A 325 -13.10 -3.66 5.45
CA HIS A 325 -13.92 -3.17 4.32
C HIS A 325 -13.74 -3.98 3.04
N THR A 326 -12.58 -4.62 2.86
CA THR A 326 -12.36 -5.56 1.75
C THR A 326 -12.86 -6.97 2.06
N ARG A 327 -13.35 -7.21 3.29
CA ARG A 327 -13.73 -8.54 3.81
C ARG A 327 -12.61 -9.55 3.64
N ALA A 328 -11.41 -9.16 4.04
CA ALA A 328 -10.24 -10.00 3.91
C ALA A 328 -10.38 -11.25 4.77
N VAL A 329 -10.05 -12.40 4.20
CA VAL A 329 -10.20 -13.72 4.83
C VAL A 329 -8.86 -14.28 5.30
N ASN A 330 -8.90 -15.19 6.27
CA ASN A 330 -7.76 -15.94 6.79
C ASN A 330 -8.10 -17.43 6.79
N LEU A 331 -7.20 -18.31 7.26
CA LEU A 331 -7.58 -19.69 7.54
C LEU A 331 -8.46 -19.75 8.80
N PRO A 332 -9.51 -20.61 8.83
CA PRO A 332 -9.90 -21.59 7.81
C PRO A 332 -10.91 -21.08 6.77
N GLU A 333 -11.37 -19.83 6.85
CA GLU A 333 -12.42 -19.30 5.96
C GLU A 333 -11.98 -19.10 4.51
N LEU A 334 -10.67 -19.01 4.26
CA LEU A 334 -10.08 -18.86 2.94
C LEU A 334 -10.41 -20.09 2.09
N GLN A 335 -11.22 -19.95 1.04
CA GLN A 335 -11.44 -21.06 0.12
C GLN A 335 -10.24 -21.21 -0.82
N PRO A 336 -9.57 -22.37 -0.89
CA PRO A 336 -8.48 -22.54 -1.84
C PRO A 336 -9.00 -22.54 -3.28
N PRO A 337 -8.22 -22.01 -4.25
CA PRO A 337 -8.48 -22.29 -5.65
C PRO A 337 -8.30 -23.80 -5.93
N ASN A 338 -8.87 -24.31 -7.02
CA ASN A 338 -8.75 -25.72 -7.40
C ASN A 338 -7.33 -26.05 -7.88
N VAL A 339 -6.39 -26.21 -6.94
CA VAL A 339 -4.95 -26.33 -7.19
C VAL A 339 -4.32 -27.34 -6.24
N VAL A 340 -3.20 -27.92 -6.66
CA VAL A 340 -2.40 -28.81 -5.81
C VAL A 340 -1.66 -27.99 -4.76
N LEU A 341 -1.91 -28.28 -3.48
CA LEU A 341 -1.21 -27.64 -2.36
C LEU A 341 0.19 -28.22 -2.20
N GLN A 342 1.19 -27.53 -2.77
CA GLN A 342 2.59 -27.94 -2.70
C GLN A 342 3.11 -28.09 -1.26
N VAL A 343 2.56 -27.31 -0.32
CA VAL A 343 2.91 -27.38 1.11
C VAL A 343 2.70 -28.79 1.69
N ALA A 344 1.66 -29.50 1.24
CA ALA A 344 1.35 -30.85 1.68
C ALA A 344 2.34 -31.90 1.13
N SER A 345 3.15 -31.56 0.14
CA SER A 345 4.16 -32.47 -0.42
C SER A 345 5.51 -32.40 0.31
N SER A 346 5.61 -31.59 1.37
CA SER A 346 6.85 -31.36 2.12
C SER A 346 6.67 -31.62 3.62
N PRO A 347 7.76 -31.91 4.35
CA PRO A 347 7.74 -32.01 5.80
C PRO A 347 7.13 -30.77 6.47
N LEU A 348 6.09 -30.97 7.28
CA LEU A 348 5.47 -29.89 8.05
C LEU A 348 5.88 -29.93 9.51
N ASN A 349 6.03 -28.74 10.09
CA ASN A 349 6.08 -28.63 11.53
C ASN A 349 4.69 -28.86 12.15
N ARG A 350 4.65 -29.04 13.47
CA ARG A 350 3.40 -29.31 14.19
C ARG A 350 2.31 -28.25 13.97
N GLU A 351 2.66 -26.97 14.03
CA GLU A 351 1.69 -25.88 13.88
C GLU A 351 1.11 -25.85 12.45
N GLN A 352 1.95 -26.04 11.45
CA GLN A 352 1.54 -26.13 10.05
C GLN A 352 0.61 -27.33 9.81
N ALA A 353 0.93 -28.49 10.38
CA ALA A 353 0.09 -29.68 10.27
C ALA A 353 -1.32 -29.44 10.84
N PHE A 354 -1.43 -28.81 12.01
CA PHE A 354 -2.73 -28.48 12.60
C PHE A 354 -3.52 -27.48 11.76
N LEU A 355 -2.86 -26.44 11.23
CA LEU A 355 -3.50 -25.48 10.34
C LEU A 355 -3.97 -26.15 9.03
N LEU A 356 -3.22 -27.11 8.51
CA LEU A 356 -3.60 -27.86 7.31
C LEU A 356 -4.82 -28.75 7.56
N LEU A 357 -4.88 -29.42 8.72
CA LEU A 357 -5.99 -30.26 9.14
C LEU A 357 -7.28 -29.46 9.35
N ASP A 358 -7.20 -28.33 10.07
CA ASP A 358 -8.32 -27.42 10.34
C ASP A 358 -8.92 -26.84 9.05
N TRP A 359 -8.07 -26.61 8.05
CA TRP A 359 -8.47 -25.91 6.83
C TRP A 359 -8.88 -26.83 5.66
N SER A 360 -8.19 -27.95 5.47
CA SER A 360 -8.15 -28.61 4.15
C SER A 360 -8.09 -30.13 4.19
N SER A 361 -8.55 -30.76 5.28
CA SER A 361 -8.59 -32.23 5.44
C SER A 361 -9.35 -32.99 4.35
N GLY A 362 -10.20 -32.31 3.56
CA GLY A 362 -10.92 -32.90 2.42
C GLY A 362 -10.20 -32.84 1.06
N LEU A 363 -9.04 -32.20 0.95
CA LEU A 363 -8.36 -32.03 -0.34
C LEU A 363 -7.47 -33.24 -0.69
N GLU A 364 -7.58 -33.73 -1.92
CA GLU A 364 -6.79 -34.88 -2.40
C GLU A 364 -5.27 -34.62 -2.32
N SER A 365 -4.84 -33.36 -2.53
CA SER A 365 -3.43 -32.99 -2.38
C SER A 365 -2.91 -33.12 -0.94
N VAL A 366 -3.76 -32.94 0.06
CA VAL A 366 -3.42 -33.16 1.48
C VAL A 366 -3.39 -34.66 1.79
N LYS A 367 -4.34 -35.40 1.23
CA LYS A 367 -4.44 -36.86 1.38
C LYS A 367 -3.25 -37.62 0.79
N GLN A 368 -2.75 -37.20 -0.36
CA GLN A 368 -1.62 -37.84 -1.07
C GLN A 368 -0.26 -37.22 -0.72
N GLY A 369 -0.24 -36.14 0.07
CA GLY A 369 0.95 -35.40 0.41
C GLY A 369 1.83 -36.08 1.46
N LYS A 370 3.16 -35.95 1.35
CA LYS A 370 4.14 -36.55 2.28
C LYS A 370 4.52 -35.57 3.41
N TRP A 371 3.52 -35.16 4.20
CA TRP A 371 3.69 -34.14 5.25
C TRP A 371 3.55 -34.66 6.68
N MET A 372 2.99 -35.86 6.88
CA MET A 372 2.66 -36.38 8.21
C MET A 372 3.88 -37.03 8.86
N LYS A 373 4.21 -36.63 10.08
CA LYS A 373 5.34 -37.19 10.84
C LYS A 373 4.95 -38.53 11.47
N THR A 374 5.74 -39.55 11.19
CA THR A 374 5.60 -40.91 11.69
C THR A 374 6.95 -41.46 12.17
N SER A 375 6.92 -42.67 12.74
CA SER A 375 8.09 -43.48 13.10
C SER A 375 9.06 -43.66 11.92
N GLU A 376 8.54 -43.88 10.70
CA GLU A 376 9.29 -44.09 9.46
C GLU A 376 9.67 -42.77 8.74
N GLY A 377 9.59 -41.63 9.43
CA GLY A 377 9.87 -40.31 8.86
C GLY A 377 8.62 -39.55 8.47
N TYR A 378 8.66 -38.81 7.36
CA TYR A 378 7.47 -38.10 6.85
C TYR A 378 6.76 -39.00 5.84
N MET A 379 5.46 -39.21 6.00
CA MET A 379 4.68 -40.18 5.22
C MET A 379 3.35 -39.60 4.74
N VAL A 380 2.70 -40.34 3.84
CA VAL A 380 1.39 -40.00 3.28
C VAL A 380 0.28 -40.41 4.26
N PRO A 381 -0.69 -39.55 4.60
CA PRO A 381 -1.74 -39.85 5.59
C PRO A 381 -2.45 -41.18 5.37
N CYS A 382 -2.81 -41.52 4.13
CA CYS A 382 -3.53 -42.76 3.80
C CYS A 382 -2.71 -44.06 4.00
N LYS A 383 -1.42 -43.93 4.32
CA LYS A 383 -0.55 -45.06 4.69
C LYS A 383 -0.24 -45.09 6.18
N SER A 384 -0.64 -44.06 6.93
CA SER A 384 -0.32 -43.88 8.34
C SER A 384 -1.37 -44.49 9.27
N ILE A 385 -0.95 -44.84 10.48
CA ILE A 385 -1.79 -45.45 11.51
C ILE A 385 -1.64 -44.72 12.84
N ILE A 386 -2.77 -44.49 13.53
CA ILE A 386 -2.80 -44.07 14.93
C ILE A 386 -3.06 -45.31 15.77
N LEU A 387 -2.24 -45.53 16.80
CA LEU A 387 -2.38 -46.69 17.66
C LEU A 387 -3.47 -46.45 18.71
N PRO A 388 -4.23 -47.49 19.08
CA PRO A 388 -5.13 -47.43 20.22
C PRO A 388 -4.37 -47.02 21.49
N SER A 389 -4.99 -46.22 22.36
CA SER A 389 -4.38 -45.76 23.62
C SER A 389 -3.90 -46.87 24.57
N LYS A 390 -4.38 -48.11 24.38
CA LYS A 390 -3.99 -49.29 25.15
C LYS A 390 -2.78 -50.04 24.58
N VAL A 391 -2.31 -49.67 23.38
CA VAL A 391 -1.24 -50.34 22.65
C VAL A 391 0.06 -49.55 22.85
N ASP A 392 1.12 -50.23 23.29
CA ASP A 392 2.46 -49.64 23.37
C ASP A 392 3.04 -49.44 21.96
N PRO A 393 3.31 -48.19 21.53
CA PRO A 393 3.92 -47.94 20.23
C PRO A 393 5.27 -48.64 20.06
N GLN A 394 6.06 -48.77 21.13
CA GLN A 394 7.37 -49.42 21.06
C GLN A 394 7.27 -50.92 20.79
N ALA A 395 6.17 -51.57 21.21
CA ALA A 395 5.92 -52.96 20.92
C ALA A 395 5.58 -53.17 19.43
N VAL A 396 4.75 -52.29 18.85
CA VAL A 396 4.35 -52.35 17.42
C VAL A 396 5.53 -52.08 16.49
N LEU A 397 6.35 -51.09 16.80
CA LEU A 397 7.52 -50.71 15.98
C LEU A 397 8.63 -51.77 15.96
N ARG A 398 8.63 -52.73 16.91
CA ARG A 398 9.60 -53.85 16.93
C ARG A 398 9.20 -55.02 16.04
N ILE A 399 7.93 -55.10 15.67
CA ILE A 399 7.35 -56.27 14.98
C ILE A 399 6.72 -55.91 13.62
N THR A 400 6.62 -54.62 13.30
CA THR A 400 6.08 -54.12 12.03
C THR A 400 6.88 -52.92 11.53
N ASP A 401 6.89 -52.71 10.21
CA ASP A 401 7.39 -51.50 9.55
C ASP A 401 6.25 -50.47 9.33
N LEU A 402 5.22 -50.49 10.18
CA LEU A 402 4.05 -49.63 10.04
C LEU A 402 4.41 -48.17 10.36
N PRO A 403 4.02 -47.21 9.52
CA PRO A 403 4.26 -45.80 9.79
C PRO A 403 3.26 -45.28 10.84
N VAL A 404 3.60 -45.50 12.11
CA VAL A 404 2.84 -45.03 13.26
C VAL A 404 3.00 -43.53 13.41
N VAL A 405 1.89 -42.79 13.53
CA VAL A 405 1.88 -41.34 13.75
C VAL A 405 2.66 -40.99 15.02
N ASP A 406 3.54 -39.99 14.92
CA ASP A 406 4.39 -39.55 16.03
C ASP A 406 3.59 -38.67 17.02
N GLU A 407 2.93 -39.31 17.98
CA GLU A 407 2.15 -38.61 19.01
C GLU A 407 3.00 -37.71 19.91
N ILE A 408 4.30 -37.99 20.06
CA ILE A 408 5.21 -37.13 20.84
C ILE A 408 5.43 -35.82 20.09
N PHE A 409 5.66 -35.89 18.78
CA PHE A 409 5.80 -34.71 17.93
C PHE A 409 4.53 -33.86 17.90
N TYR A 410 3.35 -34.49 17.82
CA TYR A 410 2.08 -33.77 17.74
C TYR A 410 1.46 -33.42 19.10
N GLU A 411 1.93 -33.99 20.20
CA GLU A 411 1.32 -33.92 21.55
C GLU A 411 -0.14 -34.42 21.58
N SER A 412 -0.77 -34.35 22.76
CA SER A 412 -2.16 -34.81 22.97
C SER A 412 -3.22 -34.11 22.11
N LYS A 413 -2.87 -32.98 21.46
CA LYS A 413 -3.80 -32.20 20.62
C LYS A 413 -4.14 -32.88 19.29
N PHE A 414 -3.35 -33.84 18.84
CA PHE A 414 -3.62 -34.56 17.58
C PHE A 414 -4.93 -35.35 17.65
N SER A 415 -5.33 -35.81 18.84
CA SER A 415 -6.57 -36.52 19.09
C SER A 415 -7.84 -35.71 18.81
N TYR A 416 -7.76 -34.37 18.77
CA TYR A 416 -8.91 -33.53 18.41
C TYR A 416 -9.25 -33.58 16.92
N PHE A 417 -8.34 -34.07 16.07
CA PHE A 417 -8.49 -34.12 14.61
C PHE A 417 -8.80 -35.52 14.08
N LEU A 418 -9.24 -36.46 14.93
CA LEU A 418 -9.52 -37.84 14.50
C LEU A 418 -10.48 -37.92 13.29
N PRO A 419 -11.59 -37.14 13.22
CA PRO A 419 -12.46 -37.14 12.04
C PRO A 419 -11.75 -36.69 10.76
N GLU A 420 -10.95 -35.64 10.84
CA GLU A 420 -10.17 -35.08 9.73
C GLU A 420 -9.09 -36.07 9.25
N LEU A 421 -8.45 -36.77 10.20
CA LEU A 421 -7.43 -37.77 9.92
C LEU A 421 -8.03 -39.01 9.25
N GLU A 422 -9.21 -39.46 9.69
CA GLU A 422 -9.93 -40.55 9.05
C GLU A 422 -10.36 -40.18 7.62
N LEU A 423 -10.81 -38.94 7.39
CA LEU A 423 -11.10 -38.39 6.06
C LEU A 423 -9.89 -38.45 5.11
N LEU A 424 -8.70 -38.16 5.65
CA LEU A 424 -7.42 -38.28 4.96
C LEU A 424 -6.97 -39.74 4.76
N GLY A 425 -7.69 -40.71 5.31
CA GLY A 425 -7.41 -42.13 5.19
C GLY A 425 -6.42 -42.67 6.21
N VAL A 426 -6.11 -41.90 7.27
CA VAL A 426 -5.34 -42.42 8.41
C VAL A 426 -6.17 -43.49 9.09
N VAL A 427 -5.54 -44.60 9.44
CA VAL A 427 -6.21 -45.68 10.16
C VAL A 427 -6.32 -45.29 11.63
N VAL A 428 -7.55 -44.94 12.05
CA VAL A 428 -7.88 -44.55 13.44
C VAL A 428 -8.73 -45.58 14.17
N ASP A 429 -9.44 -46.44 13.43
CA ASP A 429 -10.33 -47.45 13.99
C ASP A 429 -9.56 -48.61 14.62
N LEU A 430 -10.03 -49.06 15.78
CA LEU A 430 -9.39 -50.11 16.57
C LEU A 430 -9.29 -51.43 15.79
N GLU A 431 -10.39 -51.90 15.19
CA GLU A 431 -10.44 -53.18 14.50
C GLU A 431 -9.58 -53.16 13.23
N LYS A 432 -9.66 -52.08 12.45
CA LYS A 432 -8.80 -51.88 11.27
C LYS A 432 -7.33 -51.81 11.64
N ALA A 433 -6.99 -51.15 12.76
CA ALA A 433 -5.62 -51.07 13.25
C ALA A 433 -5.05 -52.44 13.61
N TYR A 434 -5.77 -53.24 14.40
CA TYR A 434 -5.32 -54.59 14.75
C TYR A 434 -5.18 -55.49 13.52
N LYS A 435 -6.14 -55.42 12.59
CA LYS A 435 -6.07 -56.18 11.34
C LYS A 435 -4.84 -55.82 10.50
N LEU A 436 -4.50 -54.53 10.39
CA LEU A 436 -3.30 -54.10 9.68
C LEU A 436 -2.01 -54.53 10.35
N ILE A 437 -1.96 -54.49 11.69
CA ILE A 437 -0.83 -55.01 12.45
C ILE A 437 -0.68 -56.51 12.19
N ALA A 438 -1.79 -57.26 12.17
CA ALA A 438 -1.82 -58.69 11.85
C ALA A 438 -1.29 -59.00 10.44
N ASP A 439 -1.80 -58.28 9.43
CA ASP A 439 -1.47 -58.51 8.02
C ASP A 439 0.00 -58.21 7.69
N ILE A 440 0.61 -57.25 8.41
CA ILE A 440 1.98 -56.77 8.16
C ILE A 440 2.99 -57.40 9.14
N PHE A 441 2.51 -58.09 10.19
CA PHE A 441 3.35 -58.70 11.20
C PHE A 441 4.43 -59.60 10.57
N LYS A 442 5.67 -59.42 11.03
CA LYS A 442 6.78 -60.31 10.74
C LYS A 442 7.43 -60.73 12.04
N PHE A 443 7.74 -62.02 12.16
CA PHE A 443 8.54 -62.49 13.29
C PHE A 443 9.90 -61.78 13.28
N PRO A 444 10.31 -61.16 14.40
CA PRO A 444 11.65 -60.57 14.51
C PRO A 444 12.71 -61.65 14.33
N ALA A 445 13.80 -61.33 13.63
CA ALA A 445 14.92 -62.25 13.44
C ALA A 445 15.60 -62.65 14.76
N GLU A 446 15.54 -61.78 15.77
CA GLU A 446 16.03 -62.03 17.13
C GLU A 446 14.89 -61.98 18.14
N THR A 447 14.47 -63.13 18.66
CA THR A 447 13.37 -63.24 19.64
C THR A 447 13.66 -62.55 20.97
N SER A 448 14.94 -62.30 21.30
CA SER A 448 15.40 -61.51 22.44
C SER A 448 14.97 -60.04 22.41
N THR A 449 14.54 -59.54 21.24
CA THR A 449 14.08 -58.15 21.07
C THR A 449 12.61 -57.95 21.42
N MET A 450 11.84 -59.04 21.61
CA MET A 450 10.41 -58.97 21.91
C MET A 450 10.16 -58.57 23.36
N THR A 451 9.24 -57.63 23.57
CA THR A 451 8.77 -57.25 24.91
C THR A 451 7.55 -58.08 25.31
N ARG A 452 7.23 -58.12 26.62
CA ARG A 452 5.98 -58.72 27.11
C ARG A 452 4.75 -58.19 26.36
N ASP A 453 4.74 -56.89 26.09
CA ASP A 453 3.61 -56.23 25.42
C ASP A 453 3.57 -56.57 23.91
N SER A 454 4.72 -56.87 23.28
CA SER A 454 4.79 -57.42 21.92
C SER A 454 4.14 -58.80 21.83
N VAL A 455 4.39 -59.66 22.83
CA VAL A 455 3.79 -61.00 22.92
C VAL A 455 2.29 -60.90 23.21
N PHE A 456 1.88 -59.96 24.07
CA PHE A 456 0.47 -59.73 24.36
C PHE A 456 -0.30 -59.25 23.12
N LEU A 457 0.29 -58.36 22.31
CA LEU A 457 -0.28 -57.92 21.03
C LEU A 457 -0.54 -59.10 20.08
N LEU A 458 0.38 -60.06 20.00
CA LEU A 458 0.20 -61.25 19.17
C LEU A 458 -0.98 -62.11 19.60
N LEU A 459 -1.16 -62.29 20.90
CA LEU A 459 -2.29 -63.05 21.44
C LEU A 459 -3.64 -62.37 21.20
N MET A 460 -3.65 -61.04 21.07
CA MET A 460 -4.85 -60.25 20.79
C MET A 460 -5.21 -60.18 19.31
N ILE A 461 -4.28 -60.53 18.42
CA ILE A 461 -4.46 -60.51 16.96
C ILE A 461 -5.12 -61.80 16.44
N ASP A 462 -4.97 -62.92 17.16
CA ASP A 462 -5.49 -64.25 16.80
C ASP A 462 -6.94 -64.54 17.28
N THR A 463 -7.67 -63.53 17.75
CA THR A 463 -9.09 -63.61 18.18
C THR A 463 -9.95 -62.66 17.38
#